data_AF-A0A954GM07-F1
#
_entry.id   AF-A0A954GM07-F1
#
_cell.length_a   1.000
_cell.length_b   1.000
_cell.length_c   1.000
_cell.angle_alpha   90.00
_cell.angle_beta   90.00
_cell.angle_gamma   90.00
#
_symmetry.space_group_name_H-M   'P 1'
#
loop_
_entity.id
_entity.type
_entity.pdbx_description
1 polymer ?
#
loop_
_entity_poly.entity_id
_entity_poly.type
_entity_poly.pdbx_seq_one_letter_code
_entity_poly.pdbx_strand_id
1 'polypeptide(L)'
;LDRDIDYAEHWLTFWNDLLRNDYAGTGFITGGRKQISKWLYDALVTNKPYDQLTRELIAPPTPESAGFADGIRWRGEVSAGQTVEIQFAQNVGQAFLGINLKCASCHDSFIDRWTLDEAYGLAAIYSQRPLELHRCDKPTGKMAQPSWLFDELGQVDADAPQPERLRQLAALLTHRDNGRFTRTIANRLWHRLMGRGIVHPTDAMQSPP
;
A
#
# COMPACT_ATOMS: atom_id res chain seq x y z
N LEU A 1 5.11 -5.04 30.73
CA LEU A 1 6.55 -4.81 30.53
C LEU A 1 6.63 -3.39 30.01
N ASP A 2 7.16 -2.46 30.80
CA ASP A 2 7.17 -1.03 30.47
C ASP A 2 8.42 -0.70 29.63
N ARG A 3 8.54 -1.36 28.48
CA ARG A 3 9.72 -1.32 27.59
C ARG A 3 9.37 -0.74 26.22
N ASP A 4 8.59 0.34 26.22
CA ASP A 4 8.02 0.93 25.01
C ASP A 4 9.09 1.47 24.05
N ILE A 5 10.15 2.07 24.58
CA ILE A 5 11.28 2.58 23.79
C ILE A 5 12.04 1.43 23.15
N ASP A 6 12.40 0.40 23.92
CA ASP A 6 13.12 -0.78 23.40
C ASP A 6 12.29 -1.51 22.33
N TYR A 7 10.96 -1.60 22.53
CA TYR A 7 10.03 -2.13 21.55
C TYR A 7 10.06 -1.30 20.26
N ALA A 8 9.96 0.03 20.38
CA ALA A 8 9.97 0.92 19.22
C ALA A 8 11.29 0.82 18.45
N GLU A 9 12.43 0.92 19.12
CA GLU A 9 13.75 0.82 18.50
C GLU A 9 13.97 -0.54 17.81
N HIS A 10 13.52 -1.63 18.41
CA HIS A 10 13.61 -2.96 17.82
C HIS A 10 12.84 -3.08 16.50
N TRP A 11 11.61 -2.55 16.45
CA TRP A 11 10.72 -2.69 15.30
C TRP A 11 10.87 -1.58 14.25
N LEU A 12 11.53 -0.48 14.58
CA LEU A 12 11.61 0.70 13.72
C LEU A 12 12.19 0.36 12.34
N THR A 13 13.29 -0.39 12.27
CA THR A 13 13.89 -0.79 10.98
C THR A 13 12.95 -1.65 10.15
N PHE A 14 12.29 -2.64 10.77
CA PHE A 14 11.34 -3.51 10.07
C PHE A 14 10.20 -2.70 9.42
N TRP A 15 9.63 -1.76 10.16
CA TRP A 15 8.55 -0.92 9.64
C TRP A 15 9.03 0.07 8.58
N ASN A 16 10.21 0.68 8.75
CA ASN A 16 10.77 1.56 7.73
C ASN A 16 10.97 0.82 6.40
N ASP A 17 11.52 -0.40 6.44
CA ASP A 17 11.71 -1.21 5.23
C ASP A 17 10.37 -1.61 4.60
N LEU A 18 9.43 -2.11 5.40
CA LEU A 18 8.12 -2.55 4.92
C LEU A 18 7.29 -1.41 4.32
N LEU A 19 7.32 -0.24 4.95
CA LEU A 19 6.61 0.95 4.51
C LEU A 19 7.40 1.74 3.44
N ARG A 20 8.57 1.23 3.04
CA ARG A 20 9.50 1.87 2.11
C ARG A 20 9.88 3.29 2.57
N ASN A 21 9.85 3.58 3.86
CA ASN A 21 10.17 4.90 4.42
C ASN A 21 11.69 5.08 4.38
N ASP A 22 12.15 5.73 3.32
CA ASP A 22 13.56 6.03 3.11
C ASP A 22 13.92 7.38 3.78
N TYR A 23 15.18 7.56 4.13
CA TYR A 23 15.71 8.78 4.73
C TYR A 23 16.28 9.75 3.66
N ALA A 24 16.56 9.25 2.46
CA ALA A 24 17.09 10.03 1.34
C ALA A 24 16.54 9.50 0.00
N GLY A 25 16.91 10.13 -1.12
CA GLY A 25 16.56 9.64 -2.47
C GLY A 25 15.56 10.50 -3.23
N THR A 26 15.21 10.04 -4.43
CA THR A 26 14.52 10.84 -5.46
C THR A 26 13.13 11.34 -5.03
N GLY A 27 12.43 10.60 -4.16
CA GLY A 27 11.14 11.00 -3.59
C GLY A 27 11.19 12.26 -2.72
N PHE A 28 12.33 12.56 -2.11
CA PHE A 28 12.50 13.74 -1.24
C PHE A 28 13.02 14.95 -2.00
N ILE A 29 13.78 14.74 -3.07
CA ILE A 29 14.37 15.79 -3.91
C ILE A 29 13.29 16.58 -4.67
N THR A 30 12.15 15.95 -4.96
CA THR A 30 11.03 16.58 -5.67
C THR A 30 9.88 17.00 -4.74
N GLY A 31 10.02 16.79 -3.42
CA GLY A 31 8.96 17.05 -2.44
C GLY A 31 7.72 16.16 -2.60
N GLY A 32 7.83 15.08 -3.38
CA GLY A 32 6.72 14.16 -3.64
C GLY A 32 6.40 13.24 -2.47
N ARG A 33 7.41 12.87 -1.68
CA ARG A 33 7.28 11.99 -0.52
C ARG A 33 7.81 12.66 0.75
N LYS A 34 7.13 12.45 1.87
CA LYS A 34 7.55 12.92 3.20
C LYS A 34 7.99 11.75 4.07
N GLN A 35 8.94 11.99 4.96
CA GLN A 35 9.35 10.98 5.93
C GLN A 35 8.25 10.84 6.97
N ILE A 36 7.90 9.60 7.31
CA ILE A 36 6.98 9.30 8.41
C ILE A 36 7.72 8.91 9.69
N SER A 37 9.05 9.03 9.72
CA SER A 37 9.93 8.50 10.77
C SER A 37 9.53 8.95 12.18
N LYS A 38 9.21 10.23 12.38
CA LYS A 38 8.74 10.74 13.67
C LYS A 38 7.40 10.12 14.05
N TRP A 39 6.43 10.17 13.14
CA TRP A 39 5.10 9.60 13.38
C TRP A 39 5.16 8.10 13.66
N LEU A 40 6.01 7.37 12.92
CA LEU A 40 6.18 5.93 13.08
C LEU A 40 6.82 5.60 14.43
N TYR A 41 7.85 6.34 14.84
CA TYR A 41 8.44 6.20 16.17
C TYR A 41 7.39 6.44 17.26
N ASP A 42 6.64 7.55 17.18
CA ASP A 42 5.59 7.88 18.16
C ASP A 42 4.47 6.83 18.17
N ALA A 43 4.10 6.27 17.01
CA ALA A 43 3.13 5.18 16.89
C ALA A 43 3.61 3.87 17.53
N LEU A 44 4.91 3.56 17.43
CA LEU A 44 5.49 2.37 18.05
C LEU A 44 5.66 2.53 19.56
N VAL A 45 6.14 3.69 20.03
CA VAL A 45 6.27 3.99 21.47
C VAL A 45 4.92 3.93 22.16
N THR A 46 3.85 4.39 21.51
CA THR A 46 2.49 4.34 22.07
C THR A 46 1.78 3.00 21.84
N ASN A 47 2.48 2.00 21.28
CA ASN A 47 1.95 0.68 20.94
C ASN A 47 0.62 0.78 20.16
N LYS A 48 0.59 1.65 19.14
CA LYS A 48 -0.60 1.91 18.33
C LYS A 48 -1.13 0.59 17.75
N PRO A 49 -2.44 0.32 17.88
CA PRO A 49 -3.05 -0.86 17.25
C PRO A 49 -2.77 -0.92 15.76
N TYR A 50 -2.45 -2.11 15.24
CA TYR A 50 -2.01 -2.29 13.85
C TYR A 50 -3.06 -1.85 12.82
N ASP A 51 -4.35 -2.05 13.13
CA ASP A 51 -5.46 -1.56 12.31
C ASP A 51 -5.50 -0.03 12.29
N GLN A 52 -5.31 0.62 13.43
CA GLN A 52 -5.24 2.08 13.50
C GLN A 52 -4.01 2.63 12.77
N LEU A 53 -2.84 2.02 12.97
CA LEU A 53 -1.60 2.36 12.25
C LEU A 53 -1.83 2.28 10.73
N THR A 54 -2.46 1.21 10.26
CA THR A 54 -2.78 1.02 8.84
C THR A 54 -3.79 2.05 8.34
N ARG A 55 -4.86 2.32 9.10
CA ARG A 55 -5.87 3.33 8.73
C ARG A 55 -5.27 4.71 8.54
N GLU A 56 -4.37 5.11 9.45
CA GLU A 56 -3.69 6.41 9.36
C GLU A 56 -2.69 6.47 8.18
N LEU A 57 -2.09 5.35 7.77
CA LEU A 57 -1.22 5.32 6.58
C LEU A 57 -2.00 5.42 5.27
N ILE A 58 -3.23 4.87 5.21
CA ILE A 58 -4.08 4.88 4.02
C ILE A 58 -4.91 6.16 3.91
N ALA A 59 -5.48 6.61 5.03
CA ALA A 59 -6.29 7.81 5.14
C ALA A 59 -5.72 8.71 6.25
N PRO A 60 -4.65 9.47 5.97
CA PRO A 60 -3.94 10.27 6.96
C PRO A 60 -4.87 11.30 7.62
N PRO A 61 -5.04 11.28 8.95
CA PRO A 61 -5.76 12.33 9.66
C PRO A 61 -4.96 13.63 9.68
N THR A 62 -3.64 13.54 9.52
CA THR A 62 -2.69 14.64 9.56
C THR A 62 -1.55 14.39 8.56
N PRO A 63 -0.82 15.44 8.12
CA PRO A 63 0.26 15.28 7.14
C PRO A 63 1.44 14.39 7.58
N GLU A 64 1.60 14.13 8.87
CA GLU A 64 2.73 13.38 9.44
C GLU A 64 2.72 11.89 9.08
N SER A 65 1.56 11.33 8.72
CA SER A 65 1.40 9.92 8.28
C SER A 65 1.23 9.76 6.77
N ALA A 66 1.17 10.86 6.02
CA ALA A 66 0.86 10.86 4.59
C ALA A 66 1.96 10.24 3.70
N GLY A 67 3.20 10.21 4.18
CA GLY A 67 4.36 9.80 3.38
C GLY A 67 4.36 8.35 2.87
N PHE A 68 3.50 7.48 3.40
CA PHE A 68 3.30 6.13 2.86
C PHE A 68 2.38 6.12 1.63
N ALA A 69 1.23 6.80 1.73
CA ALA A 69 0.30 6.93 0.62
C ALA A 69 0.88 7.79 -0.51
N ASP A 70 1.71 8.76 -0.16
CA ASP A 70 2.38 9.63 -1.12
C ASP A 70 3.49 8.89 -1.89
N GLY A 71 3.32 8.81 -3.21
CA GLY A 71 4.30 8.22 -4.12
C GLY A 71 5.47 9.15 -4.47
N ILE A 72 6.47 8.59 -5.15
CA ILE A 72 7.60 9.36 -5.70
C ILE A 72 7.11 10.14 -6.92
N ARG A 73 7.20 11.47 -6.86
CA ARG A 73 6.98 12.35 -8.01
C ARG A 73 8.29 12.50 -8.78
N TRP A 74 8.41 11.82 -9.90
CA TRP A 74 9.59 11.92 -10.75
C TRP A 74 9.59 13.22 -11.57
N ARG A 75 10.78 13.67 -12.00
CA ARG A 75 10.92 14.78 -12.95
C ARG A 75 10.80 14.24 -14.38
N GLY A 76 10.00 14.90 -15.22
CA GLY A 76 9.80 14.49 -16.61
C GLY A 76 8.69 13.46 -16.78
N GLU A 77 8.60 12.88 -17.98
CA GLU A 77 7.65 11.81 -18.27
C GLU A 77 8.09 10.50 -17.60
N VAL A 78 7.12 9.80 -17.01
CA VAL A 78 7.30 8.46 -16.46
C VAL A 78 6.39 7.48 -17.17
N SER A 79 6.76 6.20 -17.14
CA SER A 79 5.84 5.15 -17.57
C SER A 79 4.55 5.20 -16.75
N ALA A 80 3.45 4.79 -17.36
CA ALA A 80 2.15 4.72 -16.71
C ALA A 80 2.21 3.85 -15.44
N GLY A 81 3.03 2.80 -15.47
CA GLY A 81 3.33 1.91 -14.34
C GLY A 81 4.13 2.54 -13.19
N GLN A 82 4.56 3.79 -13.32
CA GLN A 82 5.34 4.54 -12.32
C GLN A 82 4.65 5.83 -11.86
N THR A 83 3.41 6.06 -12.25
CA THR A 83 2.59 7.16 -11.72
C THR A 83 2.37 7.00 -10.21
N VAL A 84 2.11 8.11 -9.48
CA VAL A 84 1.97 8.06 -8.02
C VAL A 84 0.76 7.24 -7.59
N GLU A 85 -0.30 7.24 -8.41
CA GLU A 85 -1.51 6.44 -8.23
C GLU A 85 -1.21 4.93 -8.30
N ILE A 86 -0.41 4.52 -9.30
CA ILE A 86 -0.01 3.12 -9.44
C ILE A 86 0.96 2.70 -8.34
N GLN A 87 1.89 3.58 -7.95
CA GLN A 87 2.77 3.33 -6.81
C GLN A 87 1.98 3.11 -5.52
N PHE A 88 0.91 3.87 -5.28
CA PHE A 88 0.00 3.66 -4.16
C PHE A 88 -0.60 2.25 -4.17
N ALA A 89 -1.18 1.82 -5.30
CA ALA A 89 -1.75 0.48 -5.43
C ALA A 89 -0.71 -0.62 -5.15
N GLN A 90 0.49 -0.50 -5.73
CA GLN A 90 1.60 -1.42 -5.50
C GLN A 90 2.01 -1.48 -4.02
N ASN A 91 2.10 -0.33 -3.35
CA ASN A 91 2.47 -0.25 -1.94
C ASN A 91 1.42 -0.88 -1.02
N VAL A 92 0.14 -0.58 -1.23
CA VAL A 92 -0.97 -1.16 -0.45
C VAL A 92 -1.03 -2.68 -0.65
N GLY A 93 -0.97 -3.13 -1.91
CA GLY A 93 -0.96 -4.55 -2.27
C GLY A 93 0.18 -5.30 -1.59
N GLN A 94 1.40 -4.77 -1.69
CA GLN A 94 2.57 -5.45 -1.15
C GLN A 94 2.59 -5.41 0.38
N ALA A 95 2.47 -4.23 0.99
CA ALA A 95 2.68 -4.07 2.43
C ALA A 95 1.61 -4.79 3.26
N PHE A 96 0.34 -4.66 2.86
CA PHE A 96 -0.79 -5.05 3.72
C PHE A 96 -1.57 -6.27 3.23
N LEU A 97 -1.47 -6.63 1.94
CA LEU A 97 -2.25 -7.73 1.37
C LEU A 97 -1.40 -8.93 0.91
N GLY A 98 -0.07 -8.78 0.89
CA GLY A 98 0.82 -9.80 0.38
C GLY A 98 0.51 -10.13 -1.09
N ILE A 99 0.26 -9.08 -1.88
CA ILE A 99 -0.07 -9.11 -3.30
C ILE A 99 1.01 -8.36 -4.08
N ASN A 100 1.43 -8.91 -5.21
CA ASN A 100 2.32 -8.23 -6.14
C ASN A 100 1.55 -7.65 -7.33
N LEU A 101 1.26 -6.35 -7.27
CA LEU A 101 0.62 -5.60 -8.38
C LEU A 101 1.62 -4.98 -9.37
N LYS A 102 2.92 -5.27 -9.24
CA LYS A 102 3.96 -4.62 -10.06
C LYS A 102 3.94 -5.08 -11.52
N CYS A 103 3.62 -6.35 -11.78
CA CYS A 103 3.39 -6.81 -13.16
C CYS A 103 2.06 -6.25 -13.68
N ALA A 104 1.02 -6.35 -12.85
CA ALA A 104 -0.34 -5.90 -13.11
C ALA A 104 -0.42 -4.39 -13.47
N SER A 105 0.55 -3.56 -13.09
CA SER A 105 0.53 -2.13 -13.40
C SER A 105 0.83 -1.75 -14.86
N CYS A 106 1.28 -2.69 -15.69
CA CYS A 106 1.53 -2.44 -17.12
C CYS A 106 0.69 -3.36 -18.03
N HIS A 107 0.39 -4.57 -17.57
CA HIS A 107 -0.43 -5.58 -18.25
C HIS A 107 -0.91 -6.60 -17.20
N ASP A 108 -1.85 -7.48 -17.54
CA ASP A 108 -2.26 -8.56 -16.62
C ASP A 108 -1.07 -9.43 -16.20
N SER A 109 -0.97 -9.78 -14.93
CA SER A 109 0.20 -10.52 -14.44
C SER A 109 0.37 -11.86 -15.15
N PHE A 110 1.60 -12.19 -15.56
CA PHE A 110 1.93 -13.49 -16.17
C PHE A 110 2.17 -14.60 -15.13
N ILE A 111 2.31 -14.22 -13.86
CA ILE A 111 2.73 -15.11 -12.77
C ILE A 111 1.74 -15.10 -11.59
N ASP A 112 0.67 -14.32 -11.69
CA ASP A 112 -0.33 -14.14 -10.65
C ASP A 112 -1.69 -13.85 -11.30
N ARG A 113 -2.79 -13.92 -10.54
CA ARG A 113 -4.15 -13.71 -11.06
C ARG A 113 -4.51 -12.25 -11.34
N TRP A 114 -3.70 -11.32 -10.85
CA TRP A 114 -4.07 -9.89 -10.82
C TRP A 114 -4.02 -9.27 -12.20
N THR A 115 -5.09 -8.57 -12.54
CA THR A 115 -5.30 -7.93 -13.83
C THR A 115 -4.87 -6.47 -13.82
N LEU A 116 -4.67 -5.92 -15.01
CA LEU A 116 -4.46 -4.50 -15.24
C LEU A 116 -5.61 -3.66 -14.68
N ASP A 117 -6.85 -4.13 -14.90
CA ASP A 117 -8.06 -3.48 -14.41
C ASP A 117 -8.08 -3.39 -12.87
N GLU A 118 -7.74 -4.47 -12.16
CA GLU A 118 -7.69 -4.49 -10.69
C GLU A 118 -6.60 -3.55 -10.13
N ALA A 119 -5.41 -3.54 -10.75
CA ALA A 119 -4.33 -2.66 -10.33
C ALA A 119 -4.70 -1.17 -10.52
N TYR A 120 -5.30 -0.85 -11.66
CA TYR A 120 -5.77 0.51 -11.95
C TYR A 120 -6.99 0.89 -11.11
N GLY A 121 -7.87 -0.06 -10.77
CA GLY A 121 -9.01 0.17 -9.89
C GLY A 121 -8.60 0.59 -8.49
N LEU A 122 -7.62 -0.10 -7.91
CA LEU A 122 -7.05 0.29 -6.62
C LEU A 122 -6.27 1.62 -6.71
N ALA A 123 -5.54 1.85 -7.80
CA ALA A 123 -4.84 3.12 -8.04
C ALA A 123 -5.81 4.30 -8.16
N ALA A 124 -6.94 4.08 -8.83
CA ALA A 124 -7.96 5.09 -9.04
C ALA A 124 -8.56 5.57 -7.71
N ILE A 125 -8.64 4.73 -6.66
CA ILE A 125 -9.04 5.16 -5.30
C ILE A 125 -8.20 6.34 -4.80
N TYR A 126 -6.88 6.29 -5.02
CA TYR A 126 -5.97 7.39 -4.67
C TYR A 126 -5.96 8.51 -5.71
N SER A 127 -6.45 8.33 -6.94
CA SER A 127 -6.39 9.41 -7.93
C SER A 127 -7.36 10.55 -7.61
N GLN A 128 -6.93 11.80 -7.77
CA GLN A 128 -7.78 13.00 -7.69
C GLN A 128 -8.42 13.37 -9.03
N ARG A 129 -8.09 12.65 -10.11
CA ARG A 129 -8.52 12.90 -11.48
C ARG A 129 -8.89 11.57 -12.15
N PRO A 130 -9.64 11.59 -13.26
CA PRO A 130 -9.82 10.38 -14.06
C PRO A 130 -8.46 9.77 -14.44
N LEU A 131 -8.33 8.46 -14.21
CA LEU A 131 -7.10 7.71 -14.48
C LEU A 131 -7.36 6.79 -15.69
N GLU A 132 -6.76 7.08 -16.82
CA GLU A 132 -6.86 6.22 -18.00
C GLU A 132 -5.99 4.98 -17.84
N LEU A 133 -6.47 3.82 -18.29
CA LEU A 133 -5.69 2.59 -18.34
C LEU A 133 -4.66 2.66 -19.47
N HIS A 134 -3.42 2.28 -19.17
CA HIS A 134 -2.38 2.10 -20.17
C HIS A 134 -1.90 0.65 -20.16
N ARG A 135 -1.88 0.02 -21.34
CA ARG A 135 -1.29 -1.31 -21.52
C ARG A 135 0.07 -1.16 -22.19
N CYS A 136 1.14 -1.51 -21.48
CA CYS A 136 2.52 -1.29 -21.91
C CYS A 136 2.76 0.16 -22.37
N ASP A 137 2.41 1.12 -21.50
CA ASP A 137 2.45 2.57 -21.72
C ASP A 137 1.53 3.13 -22.82
N LYS A 138 0.79 2.28 -23.55
CA LYS A 138 -0.16 2.73 -24.57
C LYS A 138 -1.54 2.99 -23.96
N PRO A 139 -2.13 4.19 -24.14
CA PRO A 139 -3.47 4.49 -23.67
C PRO A 139 -4.48 3.55 -24.32
N THR A 140 -5.45 3.09 -23.53
CA THR A 140 -6.48 2.13 -23.98
C THR A 140 -7.80 2.79 -24.34
N GLY A 141 -8.00 4.06 -24.01
CA GLY A 141 -9.28 4.77 -24.09
C GLY A 141 -10.26 4.43 -22.94
N LYS A 142 -9.91 3.49 -22.06
CA LYS A 142 -10.75 3.09 -20.92
C LYS A 142 -10.31 3.83 -19.65
N MET A 143 -11.26 4.46 -18.96
CA MET A 143 -11.03 5.08 -17.66
C MET A 143 -11.18 4.04 -16.54
N ALA A 144 -10.25 4.06 -15.59
CA ALA A 144 -10.29 3.24 -14.39
C ALA A 144 -11.46 3.66 -13.50
N GLN A 145 -12.15 2.68 -12.94
CA GLN A 145 -13.16 2.90 -11.91
C GLN A 145 -12.55 2.60 -10.54
N PRO A 146 -12.60 3.53 -9.57
CA PRO A 146 -12.13 3.28 -8.21
C PRO A 146 -12.80 2.04 -7.63
N SER A 147 -12.01 1.04 -7.31
CA SER A 147 -12.52 -0.26 -6.88
C SER A 147 -11.55 -0.98 -5.95
N TRP A 148 -12.12 -1.67 -4.98
CA TRP A 148 -11.43 -2.55 -4.07
C TRP A 148 -11.25 -3.95 -4.69
N LEU A 149 -10.21 -4.68 -4.26
CA LEU A 149 -9.82 -5.97 -4.86
C LEU A 149 -10.69 -7.17 -4.43
N PHE A 150 -11.53 -7.00 -3.41
CA PHE A 150 -12.29 -8.09 -2.79
C PHE A 150 -13.75 -7.66 -2.60
N ASP A 151 -14.57 -7.89 -3.63
CA ASP A 151 -16.00 -7.54 -3.64
C ASP A 151 -16.77 -8.15 -2.47
N GLU A 152 -16.33 -9.31 -1.98
CA GLU A 152 -16.96 -10.01 -0.86
C GLU A 152 -16.92 -9.24 0.47
N LEU A 153 -16.02 -8.25 0.60
CA LEU A 153 -15.91 -7.38 1.77
C LEU A 153 -16.66 -6.06 1.61
N GLY A 154 -17.28 -5.85 0.45
CA GLY A 154 -17.86 -4.58 0.03
C GLY A 154 -16.96 -3.79 -0.92
N GLN A 155 -17.42 -2.59 -1.27
CA GLN A 155 -16.75 -1.72 -2.24
C GLN A 155 -16.67 -0.28 -1.75
N VAL A 156 -15.78 0.48 -2.37
CA VAL A 156 -15.74 1.94 -2.22
C VAL A 156 -16.85 2.58 -3.08
N ASP A 157 -17.29 3.76 -2.68
CA ASP A 157 -18.10 4.63 -3.53
C ASP A 157 -17.19 5.30 -4.56
N ALA A 158 -17.32 4.89 -5.83
CA ALA A 158 -16.49 5.37 -6.92
C ALA A 158 -16.65 6.88 -7.17
N ASP A 159 -17.82 7.46 -6.88
CA ASP A 159 -18.15 8.86 -7.12
C ASP A 159 -17.76 9.76 -5.94
N ALA A 160 -17.36 9.18 -4.81
CA ALA A 160 -16.98 9.94 -3.63
C ALA A 160 -15.65 10.70 -3.84
N PRO A 161 -15.47 11.86 -3.16
CA PRO A 161 -14.19 12.56 -3.14
C PRO A 161 -13.04 11.66 -2.68
N GLN A 162 -11.83 11.90 -3.19
CA GLN A 162 -10.64 11.10 -2.86
C GLN A 162 -10.44 10.85 -1.35
N PRO A 163 -10.57 11.84 -0.44
CA PRO A 163 -10.40 11.59 0.99
C PRO A 163 -11.39 10.56 1.55
N GLU A 164 -12.63 10.57 1.06
CA GLU A 164 -13.67 9.64 1.48
C GLU A 164 -13.41 8.23 0.92
N ARG A 165 -12.96 8.12 -0.34
CA ARG A 165 -12.56 6.83 -0.93
C ARG A 165 -11.38 6.21 -0.19
N LEU A 166 -10.40 7.01 0.25
CA LEU A 166 -9.29 6.53 1.09
C LEU A 166 -9.77 6.07 2.47
N ARG A 167 -10.73 6.77 3.08
CA ARG A 167 -11.35 6.36 4.36
C ARG A 167 -12.08 5.03 4.23
N GLN A 168 -12.82 4.83 3.14
CA GLN A 168 -13.51 3.57 2.85
C GLN A 168 -12.51 2.44 2.58
N LEU A 169 -11.47 2.69 1.78
CA LEU A 169 -10.38 1.74 1.56
C LEU A 169 -9.69 1.34 2.87
N ALA A 170 -9.38 2.30 3.74
CA ALA A 170 -8.80 2.03 5.06
C ALA A 170 -9.71 1.12 5.90
N ALA A 171 -11.03 1.29 5.80
CA ALA A 171 -12.01 0.46 6.48
C ALA A 171 -12.10 -0.96 5.90
N LEU A 172 -12.10 -1.11 4.57
CA LEU A 172 -12.10 -2.41 3.89
C LEU A 172 -10.80 -3.19 4.12
N LEU A 173 -9.67 -2.50 4.04
CA LEU A 173 -8.34 -3.08 4.25
C LEU A 173 -8.20 -3.66 5.67
N THR A 174 -8.74 -2.97 6.67
CA THR A 174 -8.67 -3.39 8.08
C THR A 174 -9.96 -4.02 8.59
N HIS A 175 -10.84 -4.45 7.68
CA HIS A 175 -12.10 -5.11 8.04
C HIS A 175 -11.83 -6.41 8.80
N ARG A 176 -12.66 -6.76 9.80
CA ARG A 176 -12.46 -7.98 10.61
C ARG A 176 -12.48 -9.26 9.76
N ASP A 177 -13.31 -9.27 8.72
CA ASP A 177 -13.42 -10.40 7.80
C ASP A 177 -12.33 -10.41 6.72
N ASN A 178 -11.51 -9.36 6.63
CA ASN A 178 -10.34 -9.35 5.77
C ASN A 178 -9.21 -10.20 6.38
N GLY A 179 -9.33 -11.52 6.24
CA GLY A 179 -8.32 -12.46 6.72
C GLY A 179 -6.96 -12.28 6.06
N ARG A 180 -6.88 -11.65 4.88
CA ARG A 180 -5.61 -11.43 4.18
C ARG A 180 -4.75 -10.38 4.88
N PHE A 181 -5.36 -9.33 5.43
CA PHE A 181 -4.65 -8.29 6.19
C PHE A 181 -3.88 -8.88 7.40
N THR A 182 -4.57 -9.67 8.23
CA THR A 182 -3.97 -10.29 9.42
C THR A 182 -2.98 -11.41 9.08
N ARG A 183 -3.30 -12.26 8.10
CA ARG A 183 -2.38 -13.33 7.66
C ARG A 183 -1.09 -12.78 7.05
N THR A 184 -1.17 -11.66 6.33
CA THR A 184 0.01 -11.04 5.70
C THR A 184 1.00 -10.59 6.75
N ILE A 185 0.56 -9.83 7.76
CA ILE A 185 1.48 -9.36 8.81
C ILE A 185 2.04 -10.53 9.61
N ALA A 186 1.22 -11.53 9.95
CA ALA A 186 1.67 -12.74 10.65
C ALA A 186 2.76 -13.48 9.85
N ASN A 187 2.55 -13.65 8.54
CA ASN A 187 3.53 -14.29 7.66
C ASN A 187 4.84 -13.48 7.54
N ARG A 188 4.76 -12.14 7.51
CA ARG A 188 5.93 -11.25 7.47
C ARG A 188 6.74 -11.29 8.76
N LEU A 189 6.06 -11.30 9.91
CA LEU A 189 6.70 -11.46 11.22
C LEU A 189 7.35 -12.84 11.33
N TRP A 190 6.68 -13.89 10.88
CA TRP A 190 7.26 -15.23 10.81
C TRP A 190 8.50 -15.28 9.92
N HIS A 191 8.43 -14.69 8.72
CA HIS A 191 9.58 -14.58 7.82
C HIS A 191 10.76 -13.84 8.48
N ARG A 192 10.49 -12.75 9.22
CA ARG A 192 11.53 -11.99 9.95
C ARG A 192 12.21 -12.84 11.03
N LEU A 193 11.47 -13.72 11.69
CA LEU A 193 11.99 -14.59 12.75
C LEU A 193 12.71 -15.83 12.21
N MET A 194 12.16 -16.45 11.16
CA MET A 194 12.57 -17.78 10.70
C MET A 194 13.40 -17.77 9.41
N GLY A 195 13.52 -16.62 8.75
CA GLY A 195 14.21 -16.48 7.45
C GLY A 195 13.43 -17.01 6.24
N ARG A 196 12.24 -17.60 6.45
CA ARG A 196 11.31 -18.04 5.42
C ARG A 196 9.87 -17.85 5.90
N GLY A 197 9.00 -17.33 5.03
CA GLY A 197 7.57 -17.18 5.34
C GLY A 197 6.86 -18.54 5.38
N ILE A 198 5.75 -18.62 6.10
CA ILE A 198 4.79 -19.72 5.99
C ILE A 198 4.31 -19.84 4.55
N VAL A 199 3.96 -18.72 3.92
CA VAL A 199 3.81 -18.62 2.46
C VAL A 199 5.00 -17.84 1.91
N HIS A 200 5.63 -18.35 0.86
CA HIS A 200 6.81 -17.73 0.27
C HIS A 200 6.74 -17.73 -1.26
N PRO A 201 6.99 -16.58 -1.92
CA PRO A 201 7.45 -15.30 -1.37
C PRO A 201 6.35 -14.53 -0.60
N THR A 202 6.75 -13.62 0.30
CA THR A 202 5.81 -12.95 1.25
C THR A 202 4.79 -12.00 0.59
N ASP A 203 5.03 -11.66 -0.67
CA ASP A 203 4.18 -10.83 -1.53
C ASP A 203 3.34 -11.65 -2.53
N ALA A 204 3.26 -12.97 -2.33
CA ALA A 204 2.43 -13.87 -3.11
C ALA A 204 1.56 -14.76 -2.20
N MET A 205 0.78 -14.15 -1.31
CA MET A 205 -0.03 -14.82 -0.27
C MET A 205 -1.17 -15.71 -0.81
N GLN A 206 -1.41 -15.71 -2.12
CA GLN A 206 -2.28 -16.67 -2.82
C GLN A 206 -1.59 -18.02 -3.09
N SER A 207 -0.27 -18.08 -2.95
CA SER A 207 0.51 -19.30 -3.16
C SER A 207 0.26 -20.32 -2.06
N PRO A 208 0.42 -21.63 -2.35
CA PRO A 208 0.41 -22.65 -1.31
C PRO A 208 1.53 -22.40 -0.28
N PRO A 209 1.31 -22.69 1.02
CA PRO A 209 2.34 -22.64 2.06
C PRO A 209 3.52 -23.58 1.79
#